data_AF-M0HBD5-F1
#
_entry.id   AF-M0HBD5-F1
#
_cell.length_a   1.000
_cell.length_b   1.000
_cell.length_c   1.000
_cell.angle_alpha   90.00
_cell.angle_beta   90.00
_cell.angle_gamma   90.00
#
_symmetry.space_group_name_H-M   'P 1'
#
loop_
_entity.id
_entity.type
_entity.pdbx_description
1 polymer ?
#
loop_
_entity_poly.entity_id
_entity_poly.type
_entity_poly.pdbx_seq_one_letter_code
_entity_poly.pdbx_strand_id
1 'polypeptide(L)' 'MDDTPLQHDDTDAKTTTQKGLSRHGMPTDNVEYEAIVAPYDDAPDECTIFPAGLSEEELLTTWISAQEGSYVSLDEMA' A
#
# COMPACT_ATOMS: atom_id res chain seq x y z
N MET A 1 41.54 12.00 -28.44
CA MET A 1 40.81 12.07 -27.14
C MET A 1 39.38 12.25 -27.57
N ASP A 2 38.73 11.15 -27.88
CA ASP A 2 37.49 11.13 -28.63
C ASP A 2 36.40 10.77 -27.64
N ASP A 3 35.64 11.80 -27.28
CA ASP A 3 34.51 11.75 -26.36
C ASP A 3 33.46 10.81 -26.96
N THR A 4 33.33 9.62 -26.38
CA THR A 4 32.30 8.66 -26.79
C THR A 4 30.98 9.18 -26.23
N PRO A 5 30.01 9.58 -27.07
CA PRO A 5 28.73 10.06 -26.55
C PRO A 5 28.06 8.91 -25.79
N LEU A 6 27.88 9.09 -24.49
CA LEU A 6 27.10 8.18 -23.65
C LEU A 6 25.67 8.22 -24.16
N GLN A 7 25.26 7.16 -24.84
CA GLN A 7 23.89 6.96 -25.27
C GLN A 7 23.06 6.72 -24.01
N HIS A 8 22.31 7.75 -23.59
CA HIS A 8 21.41 7.67 -22.45
C HIS A 8 20.34 6.64 -22.79
N ASP A 9 20.34 5.51 -22.08
CA ASP A 9 19.28 4.52 -22.17
C ASP A 9 18.06 5.14 -21.46
N ASP A 10 17.21 5.81 -22.23
CA ASP A 10 15.88 6.23 -21.78
C ASP A 10 15.02 4.97 -21.60
N THR A 11 15.33 4.18 -20.58
CA THR A 11 14.35 3.31 -19.94
C THR A 11 13.38 4.24 -19.21
N ASP A 12 12.50 4.87 -20.00
CA ASP A 12 11.29 5.51 -19.53
C ASP A 12 10.51 4.42 -18.80
N ALA A 13 10.52 4.50 -17.47
CA ALA A 13 9.70 3.67 -16.62
C ALA A 13 8.28 3.75 -17.16
N LYS A 14 7.86 2.69 -17.85
CA LYS A 14 6.49 2.51 -18.35
C LYS A 14 5.59 2.57 -17.12
N THR A 15 5.18 3.78 -16.75
CA THR A 15 4.08 3.99 -15.82
C THR A 15 2.89 3.49 -16.59
N THR A 16 2.61 2.21 -16.43
CA THR A 16 1.37 1.57 -16.87
C THR A 16 0.27 2.34 -16.18
N THR A 17 -0.19 3.40 -16.85
CA THR A 17 -1.45 4.06 -16.55
C THR A 17 -2.48 3.01 -16.85
N GLN A 18 -2.86 2.27 -15.80
CA GLN A 18 -3.91 1.28 -15.83
C GLN A 18 -5.22 2.01 -16.13
N LYS A 19 -5.47 2.16 -17.43
CA LYS A 19 -6.67 2.78 -17.98
C LYS A 19 -7.87 1.93 -17.57
N GLY A 20 -8.56 2.39 -16.52
CA GLY A 20 -9.99 2.23 -16.33
C GLY A 20 -10.53 0.80 -16.42
N LEU A 21 -10.12 -0.07 -15.50
CA LEU A 21 -11.09 -1.04 -14.97
C LEU A 21 -11.84 -0.32 -13.86
N SER A 22 -13.04 0.15 -14.18
CA SER A 22 -14.01 0.51 -13.16
C SER A 22 -14.18 -0.70 -12.24
N ARG A 23 -13.48 -0.70 -11.11
CA ARG A 23 -13.48 -1.76 -10.08
C ARG A 23 -14.83 -1.97 -9.40
N HIS A 24 -15.87 -1.27 -9.86
CA HIS A 24 -17.18 -1.08 -9.24
C HIS A 24 -18.12 -2.29 -9.39
N GLY A 25 -17.57 -3.51 -9.41
CA GLY A 25 -18.34 -4.75 -9.51
C GLY A 25 -17.95 -5.82 -8.50
N MET A 26 -16.96 -5.58 -7.64
CA MET A 26 -16.72 -6.43 -6.47
C MET A 26 -17.64 -5.93 -5.36
N PRO A 27 -18.44 -6.79 -4.70
CA PRO A 27 -19.22 -6.38 -3.54
C PRO A 27 -18.25 -5.99 -2.40
N THR A 28 -17.89 -4.71 -2.33
CA THR A 28 -17.11 -4.13 -1.23
C THR A 28 -18.00 -3.77 -0.03
N ASP A 29 -19.31 -3.97 -0.14
CA ASP A 29 -20.30 -3.39 0.76
C ASP A 29 -20.28 -3.91 2.21
N ASN A 30 -19.51 -4.96 2.53
CA ASN A 30 -19.40 -5.45 3.92
C ASN A 30 -18.08 -6.16 4.24
N VAL A 31 -16.97 -5.71 3.66
CA VAL A 31 -15.66 -6.27 4.08
C VAL A 31 -15.31 -5.65 5.44
N GLU A 32 -15.27 -6.47 6.48
CA GLU A 32 -14.74 -6.05 7.78
C GLU A 32 -13.22 -5.95 7.68
N TYR A 33 -12.65 -4.95 8.34
CA TYR A 33 -11.20 -4.71 8.34
C TYR A 33 -10.69 -4.74 9.77
N GLU A 34 -9.52 -5.32 9.94
CA GLU A 34 -8.77 -5.32 11.19
C GLU A 34 -7.51 -4.47 11.02
N ALA A 35 -7.08 -3.86 12.12
CA ALA A 35 -5.87 -3.05 12.20
C ALA A 35 -5.04 -3.50 13.39
N ILE A 36 -3.74 -3.71 13.17
CA ILE A 36 -2.76 -3.98 14.22
C ILE A 36 -1.72 -2.88 14.22
N VAL A 37 -1.33 -2.42 15.42
CA VAL A 37 -0.24 -1.45 15.59
C VAL A 37 0.94 -2.18 16.21
N ALA A 38 2.05 -2.22 15.48
CA ALA A 38 3.31 -2.80 15.90
C ALA A 38 4.23 -1.69 16.43
N PRO A 39 4.60 -1.71 17.72
CA PRO A 39 5.52 -0.74 18.28
C PRO A 39 6.98 -1.08 17.94
N TYR A 40 7.79 -0.05 17.74
CA TYR A 40 9.23 -0.17 17.49
C TYR A 40 10.03 0.77 18.41
N ASP A 41 11.13 0.27 18.99
CA ASP A 41 11.91 1.05 19.96
C ASP A 41 12.67 2.25 19.33
N ASP A 42 13.08 2.13 18.07
CA ASP A 42 13.92 3.12 17.36
C ASP A 42 13.23 3.71 16.10
N ALA A 43 11.95 3.41 15.91
CA ALA A 43 11.18 3.85 14.73
C ALA A 43 9.73 4.18 15.11
N PRO A 44 9.01 4.97 14.30
CA PRO A 44 7.59 5.19 14.51
C PRO A 44 6.82 3.87 14.46
N ASP A 45 5.77 3.78 15.27
CA ASP A 45 4.87 2.63 15.28
C ASP A 45 4.28 2.39 13.88
N GLU A 46 4.17 1.14 13.46
CA GLU A 46 3.58 0.77 12.17
C GLU A 46 2.18 0.21 12.37
N CYS A 47 1.19 0.85 11.77
CA CYS A 47 -0.17 0.35 11.68
C CYS A 47 -0.35 -0.42 10.38
N THR A 48 -0.75 -1.69 10.48
CA THR A 48 -1.09 -2.54 9.32
C THR A 48 -2.58 -2.87 9.34
N ILE A 49 -3.26 -2.56 8.24
CA ILE A 49 -4.70 -2.75 8.03
C ILE A 49 -4.90 -3.81 6.95
N PHE A 50 -5.80 -4.75 7.21
CA PHE A 50 -6.11 -5.85 6.29
C PHE A 50 -7.56 -6.32 6.44
N PRO A 51 -8.15 -6.94 5.40
CA PRO A 51 -9.50 -7.53 5.50
C PRO A 51 -9.54 -8.66 6.52
N ALA A 52 -10.57 -8.66 7.37
CA ALA A 52 -10.84 -9.73 8.30
C ALA A 52 -11.27 -11.01 7.55
N GLY A 53 -10.87 -12.17 8.05
CA GLY A 53 -11.37 -13.46 7.56
C GLY A 53 -10.76 -13.96 6.24
N LEU A 54 -9.69 -13.35 5.75
CA LEU A 54 -8.91 -13.88 4.62
C LEU A 54 -7.86 -14.91 5.09
N SER A 55 -7.51 -15.83 4.19
CA SER A 55 -6.42 -16.77 4.42
C SER A 55 -5.06 -16.05 4.38
N GLU A 56 -4.03 -16.60 5.04
CA GLU A 56 -2.69 -16.00 5.10
C GLU A 56 -2.13 -15.65 3.71
N GLU A 57 -2.36 -16.53 2.72
CA GLU A 57 -1.93 -16.32 1.33
C GLU A 57 -2.60 -15.11 0.65
N GLU A 58 -3.85 -14.82 0.97
CA GLU A 58 -4.59 -13.68 0.44
C GLU A 58 -4.23 -12.39 1.19
N LEU A 59 -4.01 -12.50 2.50
CA LEU A 59 -3.54 -11.41 3.35
C LEU A 59 -2.23 -10.83 2.83
N LEU A 60 -1.29 -11.65 2.34
CA LEU A 60 0.02 -11.21 1.82
C LEU A 60 -0.05 -10.21 0.66
N THR A 61 -1.19 -10.13 -0.04
CA THR A 61 -1.35 -9.25 -1.21
C THR A 61 -2.37 -8.13 -0.98
N THR A 62 -3.11 -8.17 0.14
CA THR A 62 -4.26 -7.30 0.41
C THR A 62 -4.12 -6.57 1.74
N TRP A 63 -2.91 -6.10 2.06
CA TRP A 63 -2.63 -5.33 3.27
C TRP A 63 -2.06 -3.96 2.91
N ILE A 64 -2.25 -3.00 3.82
CA ILE A 64 -1.64 -1.67 3.74
C ILE A 64 -1.03 -1.34 5.10
N SER A 65 0.21 -0.87 5.10
CA SER A 65 0.86 -0.36 6.31
C SER A 65 1.13 1.14 6.23
N ALA A 66 1.14 1.79 7.40
CA ALA A 66 1.41 3.21 7.56
C ALA A 66 2.14 3.46 8.88
N GLN A 67 3.09 4.39 8.86
CA GLN A 67 3.81 4.82 10.07
C GLN A 67 2.96 5.77 10.92
N GLU A 68 3.27 5.83 12.21
CA GLU A 68 2.67 6.75 13.17
C GLU A 68 2.64 8.19 12.63
N GLY A 69 1.54 8.89 12.85
CA GLY A 69 1.26 10.21 12.29
C GLY A 69 0.66 10.20 10.87
N SER A 70 0.64 9.04 10.19
CA SER A 70 -0.03 8.87 8.89
C SER A 70 -1.42 8.22 8.98
N TYR A 71 -1.79 7.74 10.17
CA TYR A 71 -3.11 7.19 10.47
C TYR A 71 -3.68 7.85 11.74
N VAL A 72 -4.98 7.70 11.96
CA VAL A 72 -5.71 8.24 13.12
C VAL A 72 -6.69 7.20 13.64
N SER A 73 -6.85 7.09 14.96
CA SER A 73 -7.82 6.16 15.55
C SER A 73 -9.23 6.70 15.41
N LEU A 74 -10.18 5.84 15.02
CA LEU A 74 -11.59 6.23 14.87
C LEU A 74 -12.28 6.51 16.21
N ASP A 75 -11.89 5.79 17.27
CA ASP A 75 -12.43 6.00 18.62
C ASP A 75 -12.11 7.41 19.16
N GLU A 76 -10.95 7.94 18.79
CA GLU A 76 -10.49 9.29 19.19
C GLU A 76 -11.22 10.43 18.43
N MET A 77 -11.99 10.10 17.39
CA MET A 77 -12.74 11.06 16.58
C MET A 77 -14.25 11.11 16.90
N ALA A 78 -14.69 10.40 17.95
CA ALA A 78 -16.10 10.36 18.38
C ALA A 78 -16.57 11.62 19.14
#